data_AF-A0A9X3MYW1-F1
#
_entry.id   AF-A0A9X3MYW1-F1
#
_cell.length_a   1.000
_cell.length_b   1.000
_cell.length_c   1.000
_cell.angle_alpha   90.00
_cell.angle_beta   90.00
_cell.angle_gamma   90.00
#
_symmetry.space_group_name_H-M   'P 1'
#
loop_
_entity.id
_entity.type
_entity.pdbx_description
1 polymer ?
#
loop_
_entity_poly.entity_id
_entity_poly.type
_entity_poly.pdbx_seq_one_letter_code
_entity_poly.pdbx_strand_id
1 'polypeptide(L)'
;MIGIERGDITTAETDAIACGAGGALEAALRRAGGPRLEHAMTLIKRPGVTHAGELRARFVIHTVVPTAEDKLSACYRAVLAQAAALDCQSVALPALGAGTGIHTYRVAVAAFDAAVESAIGDIRFWLHDDETFQNFDQARQFRSPPLRAARRDDWKTEPDPPLRPLAFETRLDERAAATLALGMVPEEMQNKWFVFQEGDRIHFHRSWTGILIFRVTVTAGRVHGAEFNGDPAQFKGDDAEAAKILGNLVGWLAGRT
;
A
#
# COMPACT_ATOMS: atom_id res chain seq x y z
N MET A 1 9.68 -11.61 1.04
CA MET A 1 8.96 -11.20 2.26
C MET A 1 8.91 -9.68 2.25
N ILE A 2 7.75 -9.08 2.48
CA ILE A 2 7.61 -7.63 2.64
C ILE A 2 6.97 -7.39 4.00
N GLY A 3 7.66 -6.68 4.88
CA GLY A 3 7.24 -6.47 6.27
C GLY A 3 7.42 -5.05 6.74
N ILE A 4 6.93 -4.78 7.94
CA ILE A 4 7.16 -3.53 8.68
C ILE A 4 7.82 -3.89 10.01
N GLU A 5 8.73 -3.04 10.46
CA GLU A 5 9.50 -3.19 11.69
C GLU A 5 9.42 -1.87 12.46
N ARG A 6 9.28 -1.96 13.79
CA ARG A 6 9.20 -0.79 14.65
C ARG A 6 10.56 -0.62 15.33
N GLY A 7 11.26 0.50 15.10
CA GLY A 7 12.54 0.74 15.75
C GLY A 7 13.55 1.57 14.97
N ASP A 8 14.79 1.56 15.46
CA ASP A 8 15.92 2.29 14.89
C ASP A 8 16.53 1.50 13.72
N ILE A 9 16.35 2.00 12.50
CA ILE A 9 16.87 1.41 11.26
C ILE A 9 18.40 1.24 11.25
N THR A 10 19.14 1.98 12.07
CA THR A 10 20.61 1.80 12.18
C THR A 10 21.00 0.43 12.75
N THR A 11 20.07 -0.26 13.40
CA THR A 11 20.28 -1.60 13.97
C THR A 11 19.93 -2.75 13.01
N ALA A 12 19.42 -2.42 11.81
CA ALA A 12 18.95 -3.39 10.84
C ALA A 12 20.06 -4.33 10.36
N GLU A 13 19.81 -5.63 10.47
CA GLU A 13 20.67 -6.70 9.93
C GLU A 13 20.19 -7.07 8.51
N THR A 14 20.74 -6.39 7.51
CA THR A 14 20.29 -6.49 6.12
C THR A 14 21.44 -6.22 5.15
N ASP A 15 21.28 -6.45 3.84
CA ASP A 15 22.35 -6.11 2.89
C ASP A 15 22.45 -4.60 2.65
N ALA A 16 21.31 -3.90 2.51
CA ALA A 16 21.30 -2.47 2.25
C ALA A 16 20.29 -1.70 3.11
N ILE A 17 20.67 -0.50 3.54
CA ILE A 17 19.78 0.48 4.16
C ILE A 17 19.59 1.65 3.19
N ALA A 18 18.34 2.07 2.97
CA ALA A 18 18.08 3.29 2.21
C ALA A 18 18.17 4.55 3.09
N CYS A 19 18.76 5.61 2.54
CA CYS A 19 18.89 6.90 3.20
C CYS A 19 18.33 8.00 2.30
N GLY A 20 17.27 8.67 2.77
CA GLY A 20 16.85 9.95 2.19
C GLY A 20 17.86 11.04 2.54
N ALA A 21 18.19 11.89 1.58
CA ALA A 21 19.12 12.99 1.78
C ALA A 21 18.63 13.98 2.86
N GLY A 22 19.51 14.33 3.79
CA GLY A 22 19.28 15.34 4.83
C GLY A 22 18.49 14.83 6.04
N GLY A 23 18.41 15.69 7.05
CA GLY A 23 17.58 15.47 8.23
C GLY A 23 18.11 14.46 9.25
N ALA A 24 17.23 14.05 10.16
CA ALA A 24 17.57 13.26 11.33
C ALA A 24 18.02 11.82 11.00
N LEU A 25 17.40 11.20 9.99
CA LEU A 25 17.75 9.84 9.56
C LEU A 25 19.19 9.78 9.05
N GLU A 26 19.58 10.69 8.15
CA GLU A 26 20.94 10.74 7.62
C GLU A 26 21.96 10.99 8.74
N ALA A 27 21.64 11.88 9.69
CA ALA A 27 22.49 12.12 10.85
C ALA A 27 22.64 10.87 11.73
N ALA A 28 21.57 10.10 11.91
CA ALA A 28 21.58 8.85 12.67
C ALA A 28 22.44 7.78 11.97
N LEU A 29 22.24 7.58 10.67
CA LEU A 29 23.05 6.65 9.87
C LEU A 29 24.51 7.05 9.87
N ARG A 30 24.83 8.33 9.63
CA ARG A 30 26.22 8.83 9.66
C ARG A 30 26.88 8.57 11.01
N ARG A 31 26.18 8.83 12.11
CA ARG A 31 26.69 8.58 13.48
C ARG A 31 26.91 7.09 13.73
N ALA A 32 25.97 6.24 13.34
CA ALA A 32 26.02 4.80 13.58
C ALA A 32 26.99 4.06 12.65
N GLY A 33 27.16 4.53 11.41
CA GLY A 33 28.14 3.98 10.46
C GLY A 33 29.57 4.48 10.69
N GLY A 34 29.76 5.40 11.63
CA GLY A 34 31.05 5.90 12.07
C GLY A 34 31.83 6.68 11.00
N PRO A 35 33.11 7.01 11.29
CA PRO A 35 33.95 7.84 10.43
C PRO A 35 34.12 7.27 9.01
N ARG A 36 34.03 5.95 8.86
CA ARG A 36 34.11 5.29 7.54
C ARG A 36 32.93 5.66 6.65
N LEU A 37 31.71 5.55 7.17
CA LEU A 37 30.53 5.94 6.39
C LEU A 37 30.55 7.44 6.09
N GLU A 38 30.89 8.26 7.08
CA GLU A 38 31.00 9.71 6.89
C GLU A 38 31.97 10.07 5.77
N HIS A 39 33.16 9.47 5.74
CA HIS A 39 34.12 9.68 4.66
C HIS A 39 33.56 9.22 3.31
N ALA A 40 32.98 8.01 3.23
CA ALA A 40 32.42 7.48 1.99
C ALA A 40 31.32 8.37 1.40
N MET A 41 30.50 9.00 2.25
CA MET A 41 29.46 9.94 1.83
C MET A 41 30.03 11.18 1.14
N THR A 42 31.25 11.60 1.46
CA THR A 42 31.91 12.75 0.80
C THR A 42 32.37 12.44 -0.63
N LEU A 43 32.47 11.14 -0.98
CA LEU A 43 33.02 10.69 -2.26
C LEU A 43 31.96 10.49 -3.34
N ILE A 44 30.67 10.60 -2.99
CA ILE A 44 29.56 10.33 -3.90
C ILE A 44 28.72 11.57 -4.19
N LYS A 45 28.07 11.57 -5.35
CA LYS A 45 26.90 12.41 -5.62
C LYS A 45 25.64 11.60 -5.34
N ARG A 46 24.52 12.28 -5.12
CA ARG A 46 23.22 11.64 -4.91
C ARG A 46 22.37 11.71 -6.18
N PRO A 47 21.60 10.65 -6.52
CA PRO A 47 21.58 9.33 -5.88
C PRO A 47 22.91 8.56 -6.02
N GLY A 48 23.26 7.73 -5.05
CA GLY A 48 24.54 7.01 -5.02
C GLY A 48 24.61 5.97 -3.90
N VAL A 49 25.63 5.12 -3.93
CA VAL A 49 25.80 4.01 -2.97
C VAL A 49 27.15 4.11 -2.27
N THR A 50 27.18 3.82 -0.97
CA THR A 50 28.41 3.65 -0.19
C THR A 50 28.41 2.31 0.52
N HIS A 51 29.58 1.87 1.01
CA HIS A 51 29.59 0.88 2.09
C HIS A 51 28.93 1.46 3.35
N ALA A 52 28.46 0.61 4.27
CA ALA A 52 27.72 1.06 5.45
C ALA A 52 28.60 1.39 6.69
N GLY A 53 29.92 1.17 6.60
CA GLY A 53 30.85 1.51 7.68
C GLY A 53 30.71 0.52 8.85
N GLU A 54 30.30 1.04 10.01
CA GLU A 54 30.09 0.26 11.25
C GLU A 54 28.66 -0.26 11.43
N LEU A 55 27.74 0.12 10.53
CA LEU A 55 26.39 -0.46 10.50
C LEU A 55 26.46 -1.97 10.27
N ARG A 56 25.44 -2.69 10.73
CA ARG A 56 25.30 -4.13 10.45
C ARG A 56 24.97 -4.43 8.98
N ALA A 57 24.54 -3.41 8.24
CA ALA A 57 24.33 -3.52 6.80
C ALA A 57 25.64 -3.52 6.00
N ARG A 58 25.58 -3.97 4.75
CA ARG A 58 26.75 -3.92 3.84
C ARG A 58 26.81 -2.58 3.11
N PHE A 59 25.66 -2.07 2.67
CA PHE A 59 25.55 -0.86 1.87
C PHE A 59 24.57 0.16 2.46
N VAL A 60 24.81 1.44 2.14
CA VAL A 60 23.81 2.50 2.28
C VAL A 60 23.51 3.07 0.90
N ILE A 61 22.23 3.07 0.54
CA ILE A 61 21.72 3.60 -0.73
C ILE A 61 21.18 5.00 -0.48
N HIS A 62 21.92 6.01 -0.94
CA HIS A 62 21.61 7.43 -0.74
C HIS A 62 20.75 7.93 -1.89
N THR A 63 19.57 8.46 -1.58
CA THR A 63 18.62 8.97 -2.56
C THR A 63 18.18 10.40 -2.25
N VAL A 64 17.66 11.10 -3.26
CA VAL A 64 16.96 12.37 -3.09
C VAL A 64 15.47 12.08 -3.10
N VAL A 65 14.81 12.34 -1.98
CA VAL A 65 13.39 12.08 -1.82
C VAL A 65 12.60 13.21 -2.50
N PRO A 66 11.71 12.91 -3.46
CA PRO A 66 10.89 13.95 -4.08
C PRO A 66 9.85 14.50 -3.10
N THR A 67 9.47 15.76 -3.28
CA THR A 67 8.38 16.41 -2.53
C THR A 67 7.01 16.22 -3.19
N ALA A 68 6.97 15.68 -4.42
CA ALA A 68 5.75 15.40 -5.15
C ALA A 68 5.35 13.92 -4.97
N GLU A 69 4.11 13.68 -4.52
CA GLU A 69 3.56 12.36 -4.21
C GLU A 69 3.64 11.38 -5.38
N ASP A 70 3.32 11.86 -6.59
CA ASP A 70 3.33 11.07 -7.84
C ASP A 70 4.72 10.55 -8.24
N LYS A 71 5.79 11.07 -7.63
CA LYS A 71 7.19 10.64 -7.88
C LYS A 71 7.72 9.67 -6.83
N LEU A 72 6.99 9.40 -5.75
CA LEU A 72 7.49 8.53 -4.68
C LEU A 72 7.70 7.09 -5.14
N SER A 73 6.76 6.50 -5.90
CA SER A 73 6.90 5.12 -6.37
C SER A 73 8.15 4.94 -7.24
N ALA A 74 8.46 5.93 -8.10
CA ALA A 74 9.69 5.92 -8.89
C ALA A 74 10.95 6.03 -8.02
N CYS A 75 10.91 6.82 -6.94
CA CYS A 75 12.01 6.92 -5.97
C CYS A 75 12.29 5.58 -5.28
N TYR A 76 11.27 4.90 -4.77
CA TYR A 76 11.42 3.58 -4.16
C TYR A 76 11.91 2.53 -5.16
N ARG A 77 11.37 2.49 -6.38
CA ARG A 77 11.83 1.60 -7.45
C ARG A 77 13.31 1.81 -7.76
N ALA A 78 13.77 3.06 -7.83
CA ALA A 78 15.18 3.36 -8.08
C ALA A 78 16.09 2.85 -6.95
N VAL A 79 15.69 3.03 -5.69
CA VAL A 79 16.43 2.51 -4.52
C VAL A 79 16.51 0.98 -4.56
N LEU A 80 15.38 0.30 -4.80
CA LEU A 80 15.33 -1.17 -4.88
C LEU A 80 16.11 -1.71 -6.08
N ALA A 81 16.10 -1.01 -7.21
CA ALA A 81 16.91 -1.36 -8.37
C ALA A 81 18.42 -1.24 -8.09
N GLN A 82 18.85 -0.21 -7.35
CA GLN A 82 20.24 -0.10 -6.90
C GLN A 82 20.63 -1.23 -5.96
N ALA A 83 19.75 -1.63 -5.03
CA ALA A 83 19.99 -2.78 -4.16
C ALA A 83 20.13 -4.08 -4.98
N ALA A 84 19.24 -4.29 -5.95
CA ALA A 84 19.27 -5.47 -6.82
C ALA A 84 20.55 -5.52 -7.66
N ALA A 85 21.03 -4.37 -8.17
CA ALA A 85 22.29 -4.28 -8.91
C ALA A 85 23.55 -4.58 -8.07
N LEU A 86 23.42 -4.60 -6.74
CA LEU A 86 24.47 -4.97 -5.79
C LEU A 86 24.31 -6.42 -5.27
N ASP A 87 23.42 -7.20 -5.89
CA ASP A 87 23.04 -8.55 -5.49
C ASP A 87 22.52 -8.63 -4.04
N CYS A 88 21.94 -7.54 -3.52
CA CYS A 88 21.32 -7.53 -2.20
C CYS A 88 20.12 -8.47 -2.17
N GLN A 89 20.02 -9.29 -1.13
CA GLN A 89 18.87 -10.17 -0.89
C GLN A 89 17.89 -9.54 0.10
N SER A 90 18.36 -8.59 0.92
CA SER A 90 17.56 -7.89 1.90
C SER A 90 17.78 -6.37 1.88
N VAL A 91 16.70 -5.60 2.12
CA VAL A 91 16.75 -4.14 2.18
C VAL A 91 15.90 -3.62 3.36
N ALA A 92 16.50 -2.75 4.18
CA ALA A 92 15.79 -1.92 5.15
C ALA A 92 15.47 -0.55 4.56
N LEU A 93 14.18 -0.22 4.50
CA LEU A 93 13.66 1.04 3.97
C LEU A 93 13.08 1.87 5.11
N PRO A 94 13.38 3.18 5.20
CA PRO A 94 12.60 4.09 6.03
C PRO A 94 11.32 4.50 5.29
N ALA A 95 10.45 5.27 5.93
CA ALA A 95 9.33 5.95 5.26
C ALA A 95 9.82 7.16 4.43
N LEU A 96 10.53 6.90 3.31
CA LEU A 96 10.99 7.93 2.37
C LEU A 96 9.80 8.77 1.89
N GLY A 97 9.74 10.03 2.32
CA GLY A 97 8.67 10.97 1.98
C GLY A 97 7.86 11.45 3.18
N ALA A 98 7.90 10.75 4.33
CA ALA A 98 7.11 11.14 5.50
C ALA A 98 7.46 12.55 6.03
N GLY A 99 8.69 13.01 5.82
CA GLY A 99 9.15 14.35 6.22
C GLY A 99 8.96 15.46 5.18
N THR A 100 8.36 15.19 4.01
CA THR A 100 8.22 16.18 2.92
C THR A 100 6.88 16.92 2.90
N GLY A 101 5.98 16.61 3.85
CA GLY A 101 4.61 17.14 3.91
C GLY A 101 3.60 16.28 3.14
N ILE A 102 4.02 15.18 2.53
CA ILE A 102 3.13 14.17 1.94
C ILE A 102 2.53 13.34 3.07
N HIS A 103 1.22 13.08 3.00
CA HIS A 103 0.54 12.25 3.99
C HIS A 103 1.17 10.84 4.06
N THR A 104 1.50 10.38 5.25
CA THR A 104 2.26 9.13 5.51
C THR A 104 1.58 7.89 4.93
N TYR A 105 0.25 7.80 4.96
CA TYR A 105 -0.49 6.75 4.22
C TYR A 105 -0.16 6.70 2.72
N ARG A 106 -0.05 7.86 2.05
CA ARG A 106 0.26 7.93 0.61
C ARG A 106 1.71 7.55 0.34
N VAL A 107 2.61 7.89 1.27
CA VAL A 107 3.99 7.39 1.28
C VAL A 107 4.02 5.87 1.37
N ALA A 108 3.25 5.28 2.29
CA ALA A 108 3.16 3.83 2.46
C ALA A 108 2.63 3.14 1.20
N VAL A 109 1.58 3.69 0.59
CA VAL A 109 1.02 3.19 -0.69
C VAL A 109 2.13 3.11 -1.75
N ALA A 110 2.85 4.20 -2.00
CA ALA A 110 3.93 4.22 -2.99
C ALA A 110 5.08 3.25 -2.65
N ALA A 111 5.41 3.12 -1.37
CA ALA A 111 6.45 2.23 -0.87
C ALA A 111 6.12 0.76 -1.14
N PHE A 112 4.89 0.33 -0.82
CA PHE A 112 4.47 -1.05 -1.06
C PHE A 112 4.26 -1.37 -2.54
N ASP A 113 3.79 -0.43 -3.37
CA ASP A 113 3.72 -0.63 -4.83
C ASP A 113 5.09 -1.02 -5.39
N ALA A 114 6.12 -0.24 -5.04
CA ALA A 114 7.48 -0.51 -5.49
C ALA A 114 8.06 -1.81 -4.91
N ALA A 115 7.74 -2.13 -3.65
CA ALA A 115 8.23 -3.34 -2.99
C ALA A 115 7.65 -4.62 -3.62
N VAL A 116 6.36 -4.63 -3.98
CA VAL A 116 5.70 -5.79 -4.61
C VAL A 116 6.25 -6.08 -6.01
N GLU A 117 6.71 -5.05 -6.72
CA GLU A 117 7.32 -5.19 -8.05
C GLU A 117 8.82 -5.55 -7.99
N SER A 118 9.42 -5.56 -6.79
CA SER A 118 10.85 -5.78 -6.61
C SER A 118 11.24 -7.26 -6.71
N ALA A 119 12.47 -7.51 -7.16
CA ALA A 119 13.10 -8.82 -7.12
C ALA A 119 13.80 -9.14 -5.77
N ILE A 120 13.87 -8.18 -4.84
CA ILE A 120 14.54 -8.36 -3.55
C ILE A 120 13.75 -9.35 -2.66
N GLY A 121 14.47 -10.30 -2.05
CA GLY A 121 13.88 -11.39 -1.27
C GLY A 121 13.29 -10.98 0.09
N ASP A 122 13.89 -10.03 0.81
CA ASP A 122 13.41 -9.52 2.11
C ASP A 122 13.42 -7.98 2.14
N ILE A 123 12.25 -7.36 2.15
CA ILE A 123 12.09 -5.90 2.25
C ILE A 123 11.39 -5.60 3.57
N ARG A 124 11.99 -4.75 4.42
CA ARG A 124 11.35 -4.29 5.65
C ARG A 124 11.31 -2.77 5.73
N PHE A 125 10.15 -2.23 6.02
CA PHE A 125 10.00 -0.81 6.33
C PHE A 125 10.23 -0.59 7.82
N TRP A 126 11.30 0.12 8.17
CA TRP A 126 11.66 0.46 9.55
C TRP A 126 11.08 1.83 9.91
N LEU A 127 10.17 1.82 10.88
CA LEU A 127 9.32 2.95 11.21
C LEU A 127 9.56 3.34 12.67
N HIS A 128 9.83 4.62 12.91
CA HIS A 128 10.26 5.12 14.21
C HIS A 128 9.08 5.56 15.11
N ASP A 129 8.08 6.20 14.54
CA ASP A 129 6.93 6.74 15.25
C ASP A 129 5.64 5.94 15.01
N ASP A 130 4.71 6.04 15.96
CA ASP A 130 3.47 5.27 15.95
C ASP A 130 2.51 5.64 14.82
N GLU A 131 2.42 6.94 14.48
CA GLU A 131 1.56 7.41 13.40
C GLU A 131 2.00 6.83 12.05
N THR A 132 3.30 6.92 11.74
CA THR A 132 3.85 6.34 10.51
C THR A 132 3.69 4.83 10.50
N PHE A 133 3.91 4.16 11.64
CA PHE A 133 3.68 2.71 11.73
C PHE A 133 2.23 2.35 11.42
N GLN A 134 1.25 3.01 12.04
CA GLN A 134 -0.17 2.75 11.82
C GLN A 134 -0.55 2.91 10.34
N ASN A 135 -0.09 4.00 9.70
CA ASN A 135 -0.36 4.24 8.29
C ASN A 135 0.27 3.19 7.37
N PHE A 136 1.47 2.71 7.67
CA PHE A 136 2.11 1.62 6.93
C PHE A 136 1.44 0.27 7.19
N ASP A 137 1.00 -0.01 8.41
CA ASP A 137 0.29 -1.24 8.74
C ASP A 137 -1.06 -1.29 8.02
N GLN A 138 -1.80 -0.19 8.03
CA GLN A 138 -3.04 -0.04 7.29
C GLN A 138 -2.81 -0.25 5.78
N ALA A 139 -1.80 0.40 5.18
CA ALA A 139 -1.48 0.22 3.77
C ALA A 139 -1.04 -1.23 3.43
N ARG A 140 -0.36 -1.92 4.35
CA ARG A 140 0.05 -3.32 4.20
C ARG A 140 -1.14 -4.26 4.19
N GLN A 141 -2.11 -4.06 5.08
CA GLN A 141 -3.34 -4.86 5.17
C GLN A 141 -4.15 -4.76 3.89
N PHE A 142 -4.25 -3.57 3.29
CA PHE A 142 -4.93 -3.37 2.01
C PHE A 142 -4.28 -4.08 0.82
N ARG A 143 -3.02 -4.48 0.94
CA ARG A 143 -2.23 -5.13 -0.13
C ARG A 143 -1.95 -6.60 0.13
N SER A 144 -2.13 -7.03 1.38
CA SER A 144 -2.11 -8.43 1.75
C SER A 144 -3.49 -9.00 1.42
N PRO A 145 -3.62 -9.99 0.53
CA PRO A 145 -4.90 -10.65 0.35
C PRO A 145 -5.40 -11.13 1.72
N PRO A 146 -6.69 -10.94 2.05
CA PRO A 146 -7.27 -11.45 3.29
C PRO A 146 -6.89 -12.92 3.49
N LEU A 147 -6.43 -13.29 4.69
CA LEU A 147 -6.05 -14.68 5.04
C LEU A 147 -7.20 -15.68 4.80
N ARG A 148 -8.43 -15.17 4.73
CA ARG A 148 -9.64 -15.85 4.31
C ARG A 148 -10.59 -14.84 3.68
N ALA A 149 -11.50 -15.29 2.82
CA ALA A 149 -12.57 -14.44 2.30
C ALA A 149 -13.43 -13.86 3.43
N ALA A 150 -13.78 -12.58 3.30
CA ALA A 150 -14.75 -11.90 4.14
C ALA A 150 -16.13 -12.58 3.99
N ARG A 151 -16.83 -12.70 5.11
CA ARG A 151 -18.18 -13.27 5.22
C ARG A 151 -19.14 -12.20 5.65
N ARG A 152 -20.42 -12.32 5.29
CA ARG A 152 -21.50 -11.41 5.69
C ARG A 152 -21.46 -11.00 7.17
N ASP A 153 -21.19 -11.96 8.06
CA ASP A 153 -21.23 -11.76 9.52
C ASP A 153 -19.92 -11.23 10.12
N ASP A 154 -18.89 -10.99 9.30
CA ASP A 154 -17.62 -10.41 9.77
C ASP A 154 -17.75 -8.91 10.09
N TRP A 155 -18.84 -8.25 9.68
CA TRP A 155 -19.14 -6.86 10.01
C TRP A 155 -20.65 -6.60 10.03
N LYS A 156 -21.06 -5.42 10.52
CA LYS A 156 -22.47 -5.02 10.51
C LYS A 156 -22.99 -4.80 9.10
N THR A 157 -24.18 -5.30 8.82
CA THR A 157 -24.93 -5.09 7.58
C THR A 157 -26.37 -4.72 7.89
N GLU A 158 -26.97 -3.90 7.03
CA GLU A 158 -28.39 -3.59 7.04
C GLU A 158 -29.12 -4.42 5.96
N PRO A 159 -30.46 -4.56 6.07
CA PRO A 159 -31.27 -5.17 5.02
C PRO A 159 -31.07 -4.50 3.66
N ASP A 160 -31.30 -5.28 2.59
CA ASP A 160 -31.16 -4.80 1.22
C ASP A 160 -32.08 -3.58 0.97
N PRO A 161 -31.52 -2.44 0.53
CA PRO A 161 -32.29 -1.28 0.09
C PRO A 161 -32.89 -1.54 -1.31
N PRO A 162 -33.79 -0.66 -1.81
CA PRO A 162 -34.21 -0.71 -3.21
C PRO A 162 -32.99 -0.52 -4.11
N LEU A 163 -32.59 -1.57 -4.83
CA LEU A 163 -31.49 -1.50 -5.78
C LEU A 163 -31.98 -1.16 -7.18
N ARG A 164 -31.20 -0.36 -7.90
CA ARG A 164 -31.41 -0.01 -9.30
C ARG A 164 -30.28 -0.60 -10.15
N PRO A 165 -30.57 -1.08 -11.37
CA PRO A 165 -29.54 -1.49 -12.32
C PRO A 165 -28.57 -0.33 -12.61
N LEU A 166 -27.29 -0.65 -12.76
CA LEU A 166 -26.22 0.27 -13.11
C LEU A 166 -25.50 -0.23 -14.36
N ALA A 167 -25.36 0.63 -15.36
CA ALA A 167 -24.58 0.30 -16.56
C ALA A 167 -23.08 0.32 -16.24
N PHE A 168 -22.55 -0.82 -15.78
CA PHE A 168 -21.14 -1.00 -15.46
C PHE A 168 -20.67 -2.41 -15.81
N GLU A 169 -19.63 -2.50 -16.63
CA GLU A 169 -18.99 -3.76 -16.99
C GLU A 169 -17.47 -3.60 -16.96
N THR A 170 -16.76 -4.63 -16.50
CA THR A 170 -15.30 -4.70 -16.58
C THR A 170 -14.83 -6.15 -16.62
N ARG A 171 -13.69 -6.38 -17.30
CA ARG A 171 -13.02 -7.68 -17.29
C ARG A 171 -12.04 -7.71 -16.13
N LEU A 172 -11.92 -8.85 -15.47
CA LEU A 172 -10.94 -9.13 -14.44
C LEU A 172 -10.09 -10.31 -14.92
N ASP A 173 -8.78 -10.25 -14.70
CA ASP A 173 -7.94 -11.44 -14.84
C ASP A 173 -8.15 -12.36 -13.62
N GLU A 174 -7.59 -13.55 -13.67
CA GLU A 174 -7.78 -14.56 -12.63
C GLU A 174 -7.35 -14.06 -11.24
N ARG A 175 -6.25 -13.30 -11.16
CA ARG A 175 -5.74 -12.74 -9.90
C ARG A 175 -6.64 -11.61 -9.38
N ALA A 176 -7.08 -10.73 -10.27
CA ALA A 176 -8.01 -9.65 -9.97
C ALA A 176 -9.35 -10.20 -9.46
N ALA A 177 -9.88 -11.23 -10.12
CA ALA A 177 -11.10 -11.91 -9.69
C ALA A 177 -10.93 -12.59 -8.34
N ALA A 178 -9.80 -13.29 -8.11
CA ALA A 178 -9.50 -13.93 -6.84
C ALA A 178 -9.36 -12.90 -5.69
N THR A 179 -8.70 -11.76 -5.92
CA THR A 179 -8.58 -10.70 -4.90
C THR A 179 -9.93 -10.09 -4.57
N LEU A 180 -10.74 -9.79 -5.60
CA LEU A 180 -12.08 -9.24 -5.40
C LEU A 180 -13.00 -10.21 -4.63
N ALA A 181 -12.85 -11.52 -4.88
CA ALA A 181 -13.58 -12.58 -4.19
C ALA A 181 -13.24 -12.70 -2.69
N LEU A 182 -12.03 -12.29 -2.29
CA LEU A 182 -11.65 -12.26 -0.87
C LEU A 182 -12.39 -11.15 -0.10
N GLY A 183 -12.88 -10.12 -0.79
CA GLY A 183 -13.58 -9.01 -0.15
C GLY A 183 -12.68 -8.17 0.78
N MET A 184 -13.30 -7.50 1.73
CA MET A 184 -12.67 -6.59 2.68
C MET A 184 -13.48 -6.50 3.97
N VAL A 185 -12.83 -6.77 5.10
CA VAL A 185 -13.37 -6.42 6.43
C VAL A 185 -12.68 -5.13 6.90
N PRO A 186 -13.42 -4.08 7.27
CA PRO A 186 -12.81 -2.85 7.77
C PRO A 186 -12.22 -3.09 9.16
N GLU A 187 -11.00 -2.62 9.40
CA GLU A 187 -10.37 -2.67 10.73
C GLU A 187 -10.67 -1.42 11.57
N GLU A 188 -10.93 -0.30 10.90
CA GLU A 188 -11.18 1.00 11.53
C GLU A 188 -12.30 1.79 10.83
N MET A 189 -12.89 2.76 11.52
CA MET A 189 -14.04 3.55 11.02
C MET A 189 -13.71 4.40 9.78
N GLN A 190 -12.42 4.67 9.51
CA GLN A 190 -11.98 5.39 8.31
C GLN A 190 -12.03 4.51 7.04
N ASN A 191 -12.04 3.19 7.20
CA ASN A 191 -12.20 2.24 6.10
C ASN A 191 -13.68 2.19 5.75
N LYS A 192 -14.11 3.03 4.81
CA LYS A 192 -15.53 3.33 4.51
C LYS A 192 -16.33 2.13 3.95
N TRP A 193 -15.70 0.99 3.72
CA TRP A 193 -16.27 -0.13 2.97
C TRP A 193 -16.10 -1.46 3.70
N PHE A 194 -17.16 -2.25 3.68
CA PHE A 194 -17.18 -3.65 4.02
C PHE A 194 -17.63 -4.42 2.78
N VAL A 195 -16.85 -5.39 2.33
CA VAL A 195 -17.07 -6.10 1.07
C VAL A 195 -16.97 -7.59 1.29
N PHE A 196 -17.91 -8.36 0.76
CA PHE A 196 -17.88 -9.82 0.82
C PHE A 196 -18.56 -10.42 -0.42
N GLN A 197 -18.28 -11.70 -0.67
CA GLN A 197 -18.90 -12.46 -1.76
C GLN A 197 -19.86 -13.52 -1.23
N GLU A 198 -21.01 -13.65 -1.88
CA GLU A 198 -21.95 -14.76 -1.73
C GLU A 198 -22.36 -15.29 -3.11
N GLY A 199 -22.03 -16.56 -3.38
CA GLY A 199 -22.24 -17.13 -4.71
C GLY A 199 -21.46 -16.36 -5.77
N ASP A 200 -22.14 -15.87 -6.80
CA ASP A 200 -21.59 -15.04 -7.88
C ASP A 200 -21.70 -13.53 -7.59
N ARG A 201 -22.19 -13.13 -6.41
CA ARG A 201 -22.46 -11.73 -6.07
C ARG A 201 -21.47 -11.19 -5.06
N ILE A 202 -20.98 -9.98 -5.32
CA ILE A 202 -20.10 -9.24 -4.42
C ILE A 202 -20.85 -8.01 -3.92
N HIS A 203 -20.88 -7.86 -2.60
CA HIS A 203 -21.69 -6.90 -1.87
C HIS A 203 -20.79 -5.81 -1.31
N PHE A 204 -21.11 -4.55 -1.56
CA PHE A 204 -20.35 -3.39 -1.08
C PHE A 204 -21.19 -2.58 -0.12
N HIS A 205 -20.90 -2.73 1.17
CA HIS A 205 -21.57 -2.02 2.26
C HIS A 205 -20.73 -0.85 2.76
N ARG A 206 -21.39 0.22 3.22
CA ARG A 206 -20.71 1.23 4.04
C ARG A 206 -20.40 0.65 5.41
N SER A 207 -19.13 0.67 5.81
CA SER A 207 -18.70 0.13 7.11
C SER A 207 -19.39 0.82 8.29
N TRP A 208 -19.67 2.12 8.18
CA TRP A 208 -20.20 2.92 9.30
C TRP A 208 -21.70 2.79 9.50
N THR A 209 -22.46 2.49 8.45
CA THR A 209 -23.92 2.39 8.52
C THR A 209 -24.43 0.97 8.27
N GLY A 210 -23.61 0.07 7.72
CA GLY A 210 -24.03 -1.26 7.29
C GLY A 210 -24.83 -1.26 5.98
N ILE A 211 -25.15 -0.09 5.42
CA ILE A 211 -25.98 0.06 4.23
C ILE A 211 -25.29 -0.51 3.00
N LEU A 212 -25.98 -1.39 2.26
CA LEU A 212 -25.56 -1.85 0.94
C LEU A 212 -25.61 -0.67 -0.05
N ILE A 213 -24.50 -0.40 -0.73
CA ILE A 213 -24.43 0.64 -1.78
C ILE A 213 -24.34 0.04 -3.16
N PHE A 214 -23.53 -1.00 -3.35
CA PHE A 214 -23.38 -1.66 -4.64
C PHE A 214 -23.46 -3.17 -4.50
N ARG A 215 -23.99 -3.81 -5.54
CA ARG A 215 -23.93 -5.25 -5.71
C ARG A 215 -23.52 -5.54 -7.14
N VAL A 216 -22.53 -6.41 -7.32
CA VAL A 216 -22.05 -6.79 -8.65
C VAL A 216 -22.08 -8.30 -8.80
N THR A 217 -22.38 -8.76 -10.01
CA THR A 217 -22.36 -10.17 -10.39
C THR A 217 -21.08 -10.45 -11.18
N VAL A 218 -20.30 -11.42 -10.71
CA VAL A 218 -19.02 -11.82 -11.29
C VAL A 218 -19.07 -13.28 -11.70
N THR A 219 -18.97 -13.54 -12.99
CA THR A 219 -18.88 -14.90 -13.54
C THR A 219 -17.74 -14.98 -14.54
N ALA A 220 -16.98 -16.09 -14.52
CA ALA A 220 -15.86 -16.34 -15.44
C ALA A 220 -14.88 -15.14 -15.58
N GLY A 221 -14.56 -14.45 -14.48
CA GLY A 221 -13.66 -13.29 -14.50
C GLY A 221 -14.24 -12.02 -15.12
N ARG A 222 -15.56 -11.91 -15.30
CA ARG A 222 -16.21 -10.70 -15.83
C ARG A 222 -17.27 -10.19 -14.87
N VAL A 223 -17.24 -8.88 -14.62
CA VAL A 223 -18.37 -8.16 -14.01
C VAL A 223 -19.38 -7.89 -15.14
N HIS A 224 -20.54 -8.54 -15.09
CA HIS A 224 -21.55 -8.45 -16.16
C HIS A 224 -22.94 -7.98 -15.66
N GLY A 225 -23.05 -7.64 -14.39
CA GLY A 225 -24.24 -7.03 -13.82
C GLY A 225 -23.85 -6.21 -12.60
N ALA A 226 -24.31 -4.97 -12.55
CA ALA A 226 -24.12 -4.09 -11.40
C ALA A 226 -25.46 -3.47 -11.00
N GLU A 227 -25.65 -3.34 -9.70
CA GLU A 227 -26.79 -2.70 -9.08
C GLU A 227 -26.28 -1.73 -8.02
N PHE A 228 -27.00 -0.66 -7.77
CA PHE A 228 -26.68 0.30 -6.71
C PHE A 228 -27.90 0.76 -5.94
N ASN A 229 -27.66 1.29 -4.74
CA ASN A 229 -28.69 1.78 -3.85
C ASN A 229 -29.44 2.97 -4.48
N GLY A 230 -30.73 2.77 -4.72
CA GLY A 230 -31.63 3.75 -5.30
C GLY A 230 -32.32 4.66 -4.30
N ASP A 231 -32.11 4.46 -2.99
CA ASP A 231 -32.65 5.33 -1.95
C ASP A 231 -31.79 6.61 -1.84
N PRO A 232 -32.33 7.79 -2.20
CA PRO A 232 -31.60 9.06 -2.17
C PRO A 232 -31.23 9.52 -0.74
N ALA A 233 -31.87 8.97 0.30
CA ALA A 233 -31.49 9.24 1.69
C ALA A 233 -30.20 8.50 2.08
N GLN A 234 -29.91 7.37 1.42
CA GLN A 234 -28.80 6.47 1.75
C GLN A 234 -27.62 6.59 0.79
N PHE A 235 -27.87 6.94 -0.47
CA PHE A 235 -26.86 7.17 -1.48
C PHE A 235 -27.13 8.47 -2.25
N LYS A 236 -26.19 9.41 -2.18
CA LYS A 236 -26.22 10.66 -2.93
C LYS A 236 -25.36 10.52 -4.18
N GLY A 237 -25.99 10.37 -5.34
CA GLY A 237 -25.30 10.27 -6.62
C GLY A 237 -26.26 9.89 -7.75
N ASP A 238 -25.89 10.25 -8.98
CA ASP A 238 -26.54 9.75 -10.19
C ASP A 238 -25.83 8.47 -10.68
N ASP A 239 -26.32 7.92 -11.78
CA ASP A 239 -25.78 6.69 -12.38
C ASP A 239 -24.32 6.85 -12.80
N ALA A 240 -23.90 8.04 -13.27
CA ALA A 240 -22.53 8.30 -13.69
C ALA A 240 -21.56 8.32 -12.48
N GLU A 241 -21.96 8.99 -11.40
CA GLU A 241 -21.19 9.03 -10.15
C GLU A 241 -21.15 7.64 -9.49
N ALA A 242 -22.26 6.90 -9.53
CA ALA A 242 -22.32 5.52 -9.05
C ALA A 242 -21.34 4.61 -9.82
N ALA A 243 -21.34 4.66 -11.15
CA ALA A 243 -20.43 3.88 -12.00
C ALA A 243 -18.97 4.23 -11.75
N LYS A 244 -18.66 5.53 -11.56
CA LYS A 244 -17.31 6.00 -11.23
C LYS A 244 -16.84 5.49 -9.88
N ILE A 245 -17.66 5.60 -8.84
CA ILE A 245 -17.32 5.10 -7.49
C ILE A 245 -17.10 3.58 -7.54
N LEU A 246 -18.01 2.84 -8.20
CA LEU A 246 -17.90 1.39 -8.33
C LEU A 246 -16.63 0.99 -9.10
N GLY A 247 -16.30 1.68 -10.19
CA GLY A 247 -15.09 1.45 -10.96
C GLY A 247 -13.82 1.60 -10.12
N ASN A 248 -13.75 2.67 -9.32
CA ASN A 248 -12.63 2.89 -8.40
C ASN A 248 -12.52 1.78 -7.34
N LEU A 249 -13.66 1.33 -6.79
CA LEU A 249 -13.69 0.27 -5.78
C LEU A 249 -13.24 -1.08 -6.35
N VAL A 250 -13.78 -1.45 -7.53
CA VAL A 250 -13.40 -2.69 -8.20
C VAL A 250 -11.93 -2.64 -8.60
N GLY A 251 -11.44 -1.55 -9.18
CA GLY A 251 -10.02 -1.40 -9.53
C GLY A 251 -9.10 -1.51 -8.31
N TRP A 252 -9.45 -0.81 -7.24
CA TRP A 252 -8.71 -0.84 -5.98
C TRP A 252 -8.66 -2.25 -5.36
N LEU A 253 -9.80 -2.91 -5.19
CA LEU A 253 -9.84 -4.26 -4.60
C LEU A 253 -9.26 -5.33 -5.51
N ALA A 254 -9.37 -5.17 -6.84
CA ALA A 254 -8.79 -6.09 -7.80
C ALA A 254 -7.28 -5.89 -7.99
N GLY A 255 -6.67 -4.88 -7.35
CA GLY A 255 -5.24 -4.57 -7.48
C GLY A 255 -4.87 -4.00 -8.86
N ARG A 256 -5.83 -3.42 -9.58
CA ARG A 256 -5.64 -2.78 -10.88
C ARG A 256 -5.71 -1.26 -10.71
N THR A 257 -4.55 -0.62 -10.65
CA THR A 257 -4.39 0.81 -10.96
C THR A 257 -4.00 0.97 -12.42
#